data_AF-A0A8J3NEJ5-F1
#
_entry.id   AF-A0A8J3NEJ5-F1
#
_cell.length_a   1.000
_cell.length_b   1.000
_cell.length_c   1.000
_cell.angle_alpha   90.00
_cell.angle_beta   90.00
_cell.angle_gamma   90.00
#
_symmetry.space_group_name_H-M   'P 1'
#
loop_
_entity.id
_entity.type
_entity.pdbx_description
1 polymer ?
#
loop_
_entity_poly.entity_id
_entity_poly.type
_entity_poly.pdbx_seq_one_letter_code
_entity_poly.pdbx_strand_id
1 'polypeptide(L)'
;MAFEAKLSKYAVIASTLQGRIEDGTYARGDWLPSEAQIAAEFNASRQTAVRALNILKQDGWIDSQQGKGYVVRGRPAGSRLGAPDYIEELLNAEETSARLLGVEAVLASPRVADALGVKENSAVFERRRLVSGARGPVALSTAYLPVQIAVAASADGSDPVSGNLRDRIESTRGTRFDFVTERITARPPTADEAELLKMDPSDSVLWLLLTVHAPDGSSLVTYDVVLPGDRHELVDSFALGS
;
A
#
# COMPACT_ATOMS: atom_id res chain seq x y z
N MET A 1 21.44 -18.06 -34.62
CA MET A 1 20.56 -17.12 -35.33
C MET A 1 19.85 -16.29 -34.27
N ALA A 2 20.14 -14.99 -34.20
CA ALA A 2 19.46 -14.08 -33.28
C ALA A 2 18.08 -13.75 -33.89
N PHE A 3 17.02 -13.89 -33.10
CA PHE A 3 15.68 -13.46 -33.50
C PHE A 3 15.65 -11.93 -33.42
N GLU A 4 15.74 -11.25 -34.56
CA GLU A 4 15.65 -9.79 -34.62
C GLU A 4 14.16 -9.40 -34.48
N ALA A 5 13.70 -9.24 -33.24
CA ALA A 5 12.32 -8.89 -32.95
C ALA A 5 12.06 -7.43 -33.34
N LYS A 6 11.48 -7.23 -34.53
CA LYS A 6 10.96 -5.91 -34.92
C LYS A 6 9.79 -5.54 -34.02
N LEU A 7 10.00 -4.53 -33.15
CA LEU A 7 8.95 -4.01 -32.27
C LEU A 7 7.74 -3.57 -33.09
N SER A 8 6.56 -3.99 -32.65
CA SER A 8 5.31 -3.59 -33.29
C SER A 8 5.05 -2.10 -33.05
N LYS A 9 4.41 -1.42 -34.02
CA LYS A 9 4.14 0.02 -33.90
C LYS A 9 3.34 0.37 -32.63
N TYR A 10 2.37 -0.46 -32.23
CA TYR A 10 1.60 -0.21 -31.01
C TYR A 10 2.47 -0.31 -29.75
N ALA A 11 3.47 -1.20 -29.72
CA ALA A 11 4.38 -1.34 -28.58
C ALA A 11 5.29 -0.12 -28.45
N VAL A 12 5.77 0.42 -29.58
CA VAL A 12 6.53 1.67 -29.61
C VAL A 12 5.68 2.85 -29.11
N ILE A 13 4.42 2.96 -29.55
CA ILE A 13 3.50 4.00 -29.08
C ILE A 13 3.28 3.89 -27.56
N ALA A 14 2.93 2.70 -27.08
CA ALA A 14 2.68 2.46 -25.66
C ALA A 14 3.92 2.81 -24.81
N SER A 15 5.10 2.30 -25.19
CA SER A 15 6.34 2.59 -24.48
C SER A 15 6.73 4.08 -24.50
N THR A 16 6.50 4.77 -25.63
CA THR A 16 6.79 6.21 -25.72
C THR A 16 5.85 7.03 -24.83
N LEU A 17 4.56 6.73 -24.87
CA LEU A 17 3.56 7.40 -24.01
C LEU A 17 3.79 7.09 -22.54
N GLN A 18 4.16 5.86 -22.20
CA GLN A 18 4.58 5.49 -20.84
C GLN A 18 5.79 6.31 -20.40
N GLY A 19 6.84 6.40 -21.22
CA GLY A 19 8.03 7.22 -20.90
C GLY A 19 7.69 8.69 -20.65
N ARG A 20 6.75 9.26 -21.43
CA ARG A 20 6.23 10.62 -21.22
C ARG A 20 5.41 10.79 -19.95
N ILE A 21 4.75 9.73 -19.48
CA ILE A 21 4.07 9.75 -18.18
C ILE A 21 5.11 9.66 -17.05
N GLU A 22 6.12 8.81 -17.22
CA GLU A 22 7.20 8.61 -16.24
C GLU A 22 8.10 9.85 -16.07
N ASP A 23 8.43 10.55 -17.15
CA ASP A 23 9.25 11.77 -17.12
C ASP A 23 8.48 13.05 -16.76
N GLY A 24 7.16 12.93 -16.57
CA GLY A 24 6.27 14.03 -16.18
C GLY A 24 5.79 14.92 -17.33
N THR A 25 6.09 14.59 -18.60
CA THR A 25 5.49 15.26 -19.77
C THR A 25 3.97 15.20 -19.75
N TYR A 26 3.41 14.08 -19.28
CA TYR A 26 1.99 13.98 -18.91
C TYR A 26 1.88 13.66 -17.41
N ALA A 27 1.47 14.64 -16.62
CA ALA A 27 1.30 14.48 -15.19
C ALA A 27 0.03 13.69 -14.87
N ARG A 28 -0.03 13.13 -13.66
CA ARG A 28 -1.26 12.50 -13.16
C ARG A 28 -2.43 13.48 -13.18
N GLY A 29 -3.56 13.04 -13.71
CA GLY A 29 -4.75 13.87 -13.92
C GLY A 29 -4.79 14.58 -15.28
N ASP A 30 -3.67 14.63 -16.02
CA ASP A 30 -3.66 15.21 -17.36
C ASP A 30 -4.44 14.34 -18.34
N TRP A 31 -5.00 14.99 -19.35
CA TRP A 31 -5.63 14.31 -20.47
C TRP A 31 -4.59 13.98 -21.53
N LEU A 32 -4.57 12.74 -22.00
CA LEU A 32 -3.76 12.38 -23.16
C LEU A 32 -4.36 12.98 -24.45
N PRO A 33 -3.53 13.18 -25.49
CA PRO A 33 -4.04 13.51 -26.82
C PRO A 33 -5.05 12.47 -27.31
N SER A 34 -5.97 12.87 -28.19
CA SER A 34 -6.97 11.98 -28.76
C SER A 34 -6.32 10.83 -29.56
N GLU A 35 -7.05 9.73 -29.72
CA GLU A 35 -6.61 8.57 -30.54
C GLU A 35 -6.17 8.98 -31.95
N ALA A 36 -6.83 9.99 -32.54
CA ALA A 36 -6.50 10.50 -33.86
C ALA A 36 -5.20 11.31 -33.85
N GLN A 37 -4.96 12.12 -32.82
CA GLN A 37 -3.70 12.86 -32.65
C GLN A 37 -2.53 11.91 -32.42
N ILE A 38 -2.69 10.88 -31.58
CA ILE A 38 -1.67 9.86 -31.35
C ILE A 38 -1.41 9.07 -32.63
N ALA A 39 -2.46 8.67 -33.36
CA ALA A 39 -2.28 7.97 -34.64
C ALA A 39 -1.49 8.81 -35.67
N ALA A 40 -1.79 10.12 -35.74
CA ALA A 40 -1.08 11.05 -36.61
C ALA A 40 0.38 11.24 -36.20
N GLU A 41 0.64 11.46 -34.91
CA GLU A 41 1.98 11.66 -34.36
C GLU A 41 2.92 10.48 -34.68
N PHE A 42 2.44 9.25 -34.51
CA PHE A 42 3.24 8.05 -34.69
C PHE A 42 3.13 7.43 -36.09
N ASN A 43 2.50 8.13 -37.04
CA ASN A 43 2.23 7.64 -38.40
C ASN A 43 1.69 6.19 -38.39
N ALA A 44 0.63 5.99 -37.61
CA ALA A 44 0.01 4.69 -37.34
C ALA A 44 -1.49 4.73 -37.66
N SER A 45 -2.12 3.55 -37.79
CA SER A 45 -3.58 3.52 -37.91
C SER A 45 -4.23 3.87 -36.57
N ARG A 46 -5.46 4.41 -36.60
CA ARG A 46 -6.24 4.66 -35.38
C ARG A 46 -6.37 3.40 -34.51
N GLN A 47 -6.60 2.24 -35.12
CA GLN A 47 -6.65 0.96 -34.39
C GLN A 47 -5.33 0.63 -33.68
N THR A 48 -4.19 1.01 -34.25
CA THR A 48 -2.87 0.82 -33.61
C THR A 48 -2.71 1.73 -32.40
N ALA A 49 -3.14 2.99 -32.49
CA ALA A 49 -3.15 3.92 -31.36
C ALA A 49 -4.11 3.45 -30.23
N VAL A 50 -5.33 3.03 -30.59
CA VAL A 50 -6.30 2.44 -29.65
C VAL A 50 -5.71 1.22 -28.95
N ARG A 51 -5.03 0.33 -29.68
CA ARG A 51 -4.37 -0.84 -29.08
C ARG A 51 -3.29 -0.43 -28.08
N ALA A 52 -2.48 0.58 -28.39
CA ALA A 52 -1.46 1.08 -27.47
C ALA A 52 -2.08 1.67 -26.20
N LEU A 53 -3.13 2.49 -26.34
CA LEU A 53 -3.87 3.07 -25.21
C LEU A 53 -4.55 2.00 -24.36
N ASN A 54 -5.09 0.94 -24.97
CA ASN A 54 -5.69 -0.17 -24.24
C ASN A 54 -4.66 -0.93 -23.39
N ILE A 55 -3.42 -1.08 -23.88
CA ILE A 55 -2.33 -1.68 -23.09
C ILE A 55 -2.02 -0.79 -21.89
N LEU A 56 -1.80 0.51 -22.11
CA LEU A 56 -1.57 1.46 -21.01
C LEU A 56 -2.71 1.47 -19.99
N LYS A 57 -3.96 1.34 -20.45
CA LYS A 57 -5.13 1.24 -19.58
C LYS A 57 -5.13 -0.06 -18.77
N GLN A 58 -4.86 -1.19 -19.42
CA GLN A 58 -4.79 -2.50 -18.76
C GLN A 58 -3.68 -2.55 -17.71
N ASP A 59 -2.54 -1.93 -18.01
CA ASP A 59 -1.38 -1.81 -17.14
C ASP A 59 -1.56 -0.71 -16.07
N GLY A 60 -2.71 -0.02 -16.05
CA GLY A 60 -3.08 0.95 -15.02
C GLY A 60 -2.47 2.35 -15.16
N TRP A 61 -1.72 2.63 -16.23
CA TRP A 61 -1.09 3.94 -16.47
C TRP A 61 -2.09 5.05 -16.76
N ILE A 62 -3.23 4.70 -17.35
CA ILE A 62 -4.30 5.62 -17.75
C ILE A 62 -5.68 5.02 -17.48
N ASP A 63 -6.70 5.87 -17.38
CA ASP A 63 -8.09 5.46 -17.31
C ASP A 63 -8.90 6.07 -18.47
N SER A 64 -9.99 5.41 -18.88
CA SER A 64 -10.86 5.90 -19.96
C SER A 64 -12.13 6.53 -19.38
N GLN A 65 -12.36 7.80 -19.70
CA GLN A 65 -13.57 8.51 -19.33
C GLN A 65 -14.47 8.62 -20.56
N GLN A 66 -15.66 8.00 -20.49
CA GLN A 66 -16.57 7.90 -21.63
C GLN A 66 -16.88 9.29 -22.21
N GLY A 67 -16.61 9.46 -23.50
CA GLY A 67 -16.83 10.73 -24.22
C GLY A 67 -15.81 11.84 -23.96
N LYS A 68 -14.85 11.64 -23.04
CA LYS A 68 -13.82 12.65 -22.70
C LYS A 68 -12.41 12.26 -23.13
N GLY A 69 -12.13 10.96 -23.24
CA GLY A 69 -10.82 10.44 -23.67
C GLY A 69 -10.11 9.69 -22.56
N TYR A 70 -8.78 9.76 -22.54
CA TYR A 70 -7.95 9.04 -21.58
C TYR A 70 -7.29 10.02 -20.61
N VAL A 71 -7.38 9.73 -19.31
CA VAL A 71 -6.77 10.51 -18.24
C VAL A 71 -5.58 9.74 -17.66
N VAL A 72 -4.47 10.42 -17.41
CA VAL A 72 -3.27 9.82 -16.85
C VAL A 72 -3.48 9.51 -15.38
N ARG A 73 -3.22 8.26 -15.02
CA ARG A 73 -3.17 7.78 -13.63
C ARG A 73 -1.73 7.81 -13.12
N GLY A 74 -0.77 7.50 -14.01
CA GLY A 74 0.62 7.25 -13.65
C GLY A 74 0.78 5.92 -12.91
N ARG A 75 2.00 5.41 -12.80
CA ARG A 75 2.31 4.37 -11.81
C ARG A 75 2.22 5.01 -10.43
N PRO A 76 1.87 4.26 -9.36
CA PRO A 76 2.08 4.71 -8.00
C PRO A 76 3.51 5.27 -7.82
N ALA A 77 3.62 6.59 -7.83
CA ALA A 77 4.91 7.29 -7.84
C ALA A 77 5.47 7.51 -6.42
N GLY A 78 4.90 6.84 -5.41
CA GLY A 78 5.03 7.26 -4.01
C GLY A 78 6.04 6.48 -3.19
N SER A 79 6.03 5.16 -3.27
CA SER A 79 6.99 4.32 -2.54
C SER A 79 6.93 2.89 -3.08
N ARG A 80 8.10 2.34 -3.45
CA ARG A 80 8.27 0.89 -3.61
C ARG A 80 8.63 0.36 -2.24
N LEU A 81 7.71 -0.37 -1.64
CA LEU A 81 7.95 -1.04 -0.37
C LEU A 81 8.32 -2.49 -0.70
N GLY A 82 9.52 -2.93 -0.34
CA GLY A 82 9.91 -4.32 -0.52
C GLY A 82 10.10 -5.03 0.81
N ALA A 83 9.60 -6.25 0.94
CA ALA A 83 9.92 -7.08 2.09
C ALA A 83 11.38 -7.56 2.00
N PRO A 84 12.13 -7.61 3.12
CA PRO A 84 11.69 -7.34 4.49
C PRO A 84 11.77 -5.86 4.94
N ASP A 85 12.36 -4.98 4.13
CA ASP A 85 12.74 -3.63 4.54
C ASP A 85 11.57 -2.80 5.07
N TYR A 86 10.42 -2.82 4.39
CA TYR A 86 9.27 -2.02 4.86
C TYR A 86 8.63 -2.59 6.14
N ILE A 87 8.73 -3.90 6.36
CA ILE A 87 8.25 -4.54 7.59
C ILE A 87 9.13 -4.07 8.75
N GLU A 88 10.44 -4.11 8.58
CA GLU A 88 11.38 -3.60 9.58
C GLU A 88 11.18 -2.08 9.80
N GLU A 89 10.94 -1.30 8.75
CA GLU A 89 10.59 0.12 8.89
C GLU A 89 9.32 0.32 9.72
N LEU A 90 8.26 -0.45 9.46
CA LEU A 90 7.01 -0.40 10.21
C LEU A 90 7.20 -0.78 11.69
N LEU A 91 7.91 -1.87 11.97
CA LEU A 91 8.07 -2.43 13.31
C LEU A 91 9.02 -1.60 14.18
N ASN A 92 10.03 -0.97 13.57
CA ASN A 92 11.00 -0.13 14.27
C ASN A 92 10.65 1.38 14.20
N ALA A 93 9.52 1.74 13.58
CA ALA A 93 9.06 3.13 13.52
C ALA A 93 8.77 3.67 14.92
N GLU A 94 9.47 4.75 15.28
CA GLU A 94 9.18 5.56 16.46
C GLU A 94 7.70 5.95 16.48
N GLU A 95 7.04 5.84 17.64
CA GLU A 95 5.60 6.17 17.75
C GLU A 95 5.34 7.63 17.36
N THR A 96 6.31 8.51 17.63
CA THR A 96 6.26 9.96 17.33
C THR A 96 6.56 10.31 15.87
N SER A 97 7.01 9.36 15.04
CA SER A 97 7.24 9.57 13.61
C SER A 97 5.94 9.74 12.80
N ALA A 98 4.81 9.37 13.40
CA ALA A 98 3.49 9.47 12.82
C ALA A 98 2.52 10.22 13.74
N ARG A 99 1.43 10.72 13.18
CA ARG A 99 0.37 11.35 13.97
C ARG A 99 -0.52 10.27 14.58
N LEU A 100 -0.47 10.11 15.91
CA LEU A 100 -1.42 9.26 16.64
C LEU A 100 -2.83 9.85 16.52
N LEU A 101 -3.78 9.03 16.05
CA LEU A 101 -5.19 9.38 15.87
C LEU A 101 -6.02 9.02 17.10
N GLY A 102 -5.67 7.93 17.76
CA GLY A 102 -6.38 7.45 18.92
C GLY A 102 -5.81 6.14 19.47
N VAL A 103 -6.11 5.89 20.73
CA VAL A 103 -5.83 4.64 21.44
C VAL A 103 -7.09 4.26 22.21
N GLU A 104 -7.67 3.12 21.88
CA GLU A 104 -8.95 2.70 22.45
C GLU A 104 -8.98 1.20 22.70
N ALA A 105 -9.70 0.80 23.76
CA ALA A 105 -10.06 -0.60 23.96
C ALA A 105 -11.30 -0.92 23.13
N VAL A 106 -11.17 -1.86 22.19
CA VAL A 106 -12.22 -2.24 21.24
C VAL A 106 -12.45 -3.74 21.28
N LEU A 107 -13.59 -4.18 20.74
CA LEU A 107 -13.85 -5.59 20.52
C LEU A 107 -13.16 -6.03 19.23
N ALA A 108 -12.36 -7.10 19.31
CA ALA A 108 -11.69 -7.66 18.14
C ALA A 108 -12.73 -8.11 17.10
N SER A 109 -12.67 -7.52 15.91
CA SER A 109 -13.39 -8.02 14.74
C SER A 109 -12.98 -9.47 14.43
N PRO A 110 -13.79 -10.26 13.72
CA PRO A 110 -13.44 -11.66 13.41
C PRO A 110 -12.05 -11.82 12.79
N ARG A 111 -11.65 -10.87 11.95
CA ARG A 111 -10.35 -10.85 11.27
C ARG A 111 -9.19 -10.55 12.22
N VAL A 112 -9.36 -9.60 13.13
CA VAL A 112 -8.33 -9.28 14.15
C VAL A 112 -8.23 -10.42 15.16
N ALA A 113 -9.36 -11.03 15.53
CA ALA A 113 -9.41 -12.17 16.43
C ALA A 113 -8.67 -13.39 15.84
N ASP A 114 -8.94 -13.72 14.58
CA ASP A 114 -8.24 -14.78 13.85
C ASP A 114 -6.73 -14.53 13.78
N ALA A 115 -6.32 -13.32 13.39
CA ALA A 115 -4.90 -12.95 13.31
C ALA A 115 -4.17 -13.04 14.67
N LEU A 116 -4.81 -12.58 15.74
CA LEU A 116 -4.24 -12.63 17.09
C LEU A 116 -4.40 -13.99 17.78
N GLY A 117 -5.14 -14.93 17.19
CA GLY A 117 -5.45 -16.22 17.85
C GLY A 117 -6.29 -16.07 19.12
N VAL A 118 -7.12 -15.02 19.20
CA VAL A 118 -8.04 -14.78 20.33
C VAL A 118 -9.48 -15.09 19.93
N LYS A 119 -10.40 -15.16 20.90
CA LYS A 119 -11.82 -15.33 20.59
C LYS A 119 -12.38 -14.07 19.95
N GLU A 120 -13.34 -14.23 19.03
CA GLU A 120 -14.11 -13.10 18.51
C GLU A 120 -14.71 -12.27 19.64
N ASN A 121 -14.74 -10.95 19.47
CA ASN A 121 -15.17 -9.99 20.49
C ASN A 121 -14.34 -10.00 21.79
N SER A 122 -13.14 -10.61 21.79
CA SER A 122 -12.18 -10.35 22.88
C SER A 122 -11.77 -8.88 22.86
N ALA A 123 -11.60 -8.29 24.04
CA ALA A 123 -11.07 -6.94 24.16
C ALA A 123 -9.61 -6.89 23.67
N VAL A 124 -9.29 -5.90 22.85
CA VAL A 124 -7.95 -5.58 22.36
C VAL A 124 -7.74 -4.06 22.43
N PHE A 125 -6.50 -3.62 22.51
CA PHE A 125 -6.18 -2.21 22.32
C PHE A 125 -5.87 -1.93 20.86
N GLU A 126 -6.56 -0.95 20.30
CA GLU A 126 -6.29 -0.38 18.98
C GLU A 126 -5.45 0.89 19.16
N ARG A 127 -4.33 0.99 18.43
CA ARG A 127 -3.50 2.21 18.33
C ARG A 127 -3.41 2.63 16.88
N ARG A 128 -4.10 3.71 16.53
CA ARG A 128 -4.26 4.15 15.13
C ARG A 128 -3.39 5.36 14.83
N ARG A 129 -2.61 5.31 13.75
CA ARG A 129 -1.63 6.32 13.35
C ARG A 129 -1.80 6.71 11.88
N LEU A 130 -1.60 7.99 11.58
CA LEU A 130 -1.49 8.51 10.23
C LEU A 130 -0.03 8.83 9.91
N VAL A 131 0.55 8.06 8.99
CA VAL A 131 1.92 8.24 8.51
C VAL A 131 1.90 9.22 7.34
N SER A 132 2.77 10.21 7.37
CA SER A 132 2.88 11.24 6.32
C SER A 132 4.29 11.30 5.77
N GLY A 133 4.40 11.41 4.44
CA GLY A 133 5.65 11.71 3.75
C GLY A 133 5.69 13.16 3.26
N ALA A 134 6.70 13.50 2.46
CA ALA A 134 6.90 14.85 1.94
C ALA A 134 5.71 15.39 1.11
N ARG A 135 4.92 14.51 0.50
CA ARG A 135 3.78 14.86 -0.36
C ARG A 135 2.42 14.67 0.32
N GLY A 136 2.40 14.42 1.63
CA GLY A 136 1.17 14.24 2.41
C GLY A 136 1.01 12.82 2.99
N PRO A 137 -0.21 12.44 3.40
CA PRO A 137 -0.49 11.13 3.99
C PRO A 137 -0.10 9.97 3.06
N VAL A 138 0.60 8.99 3.61
CA VAL A 138 1.06 7.81 2.86
C VAL A 138 0.49 6.50 3.41
N ALA A 139 0.20 6.41 4.70
CA ALA A 139 -0.40 5.20 5.27
C ALA A 139 -1.28 5.51 6.47
N LEU A 140 -2.32 4.70 6.65
CA LEU A 140 -2.97 4.52 7.95
C LEU A 140 -2.47 3.21 8.52
N SER A 141 -1.93 3.25 9.73
CA SER A 141 -1.43 2.06 10.43
C SER A 141 -2.14 1.92 11.75
N THR A 142 -2.69 0.75 12.00
CA THR A 142 -3.46 0.45 13.21
C THR A 142 -2.88 -0.79 13.86
N ALA A 143 -2.26 -0.65 15.03
CA ALA A 143 -1.78 -1.79 15.81
C ALA A 143 -2.88 -2.28 16.74
N TYR A 144 -3.21 -3.57 16.67
CA TYR A 144 -4.09 -4.25 17.62
C TYR A 144 -3.27 -5.15 18.53
N LEU A 145 -3.36 -4.90 19.84
CA LEU A 145 -2.66 -5.64 20.87
C LEU A 145 -3.65 -6.38 21.77
N PRO A 146 -3.40 -7.66 22.11
CA PRO A 146 -4.07 -8.29 23.25
C PRO A 146 -3.89 -7.42 24.51
N VAL A 147 -4.95 -7.30 25.33
CA VAL A 147 -4.97 -6.41 26.53
C VAL A 147 -3.75 -6.62 27.43
N GLN A 148 -3.35 -7.88 27.65
CA GLN A 148 -2.21 -8.22 28.50
C GLN A 148 -0.88 -7.66 27.95
N ILE A 149 -0.70 -7.69 26.63
CA ILE A 149 0.50 -7.16 25.96
C ILE A 149 0.48 -5.64 25.97
N ALA A 150 -0.67 -5.03 25.69
CA ALA A 150 -0.82 -3.56 25.72
C ALA A 150 -0.45 -2.99 27.09
N VAL A 151 -1.01 -3.55 28.16
CA VAL A 151 -0.74 -3.10 29.54
C VAL A 151 0.73 -3.32 29.91
N ALA A 152 1.30 -4.49 29.59
CA ALA A 152 2.69 -4.78 29.91
C ALA A 152 3.68 -3.86 29.16
N ALA A 153 3.37 -3.49 27.92
CA ALA A 153 4.14 -2.54 27.12
C ALA A 153 3.91 -1.06 27.51
N SER A 154 2.94 -0.79 28.38
CA SER A 154 2.40 0.56 28.65
C SER A 154 1.89 1.26 27.38
N ALA A 155 1.25 0.48 26.51
CA ALA A 155 0.69 0.89 25.24
C ALA A 155 -0.85 1.01 25.28
N ASP A 156 -1.44 0.99 26.47
CA ASP A 156 -2.87 1.19 26.76
C ASP A 156 -3.25 2.66 27.03
N GLY A 157 -2.26 3.54 27.15
CA GLY A 157 -2.46 4.98 27.33
C GLY A 157 -2.66 5.75 26.02
N SER A 158 -3.35 6.90 26.10
CA SER A 158 -3.65 7.77 24.95
C SER A 158 -2.45 8.54 24.40
N ASP A 159 -1.35 8.59 25.14
CA ASP A 159 -0.12 9.24 24.70
C ASP A 159 0.72 8.33 23.80
N PRO A 160 1.58 8.90 22.94
CA PRO A 160 2.61 8.13 22.25
C PRO A 160 3.48 7.37 23.26
N VAL A 161 3.81 6.12 22.96
CA VAL A 161 4.83 5.39 23.71
C VAL A 161 6.21 6.00 23.45
N SER A 162 7.12 5.85 24.41
CA SER A 162 8.52 6.21 24.20
C SER A 162 9.20 5.15 23.32
N GLY A 163 9.86 5.56 22.23
CA GLY A 163 10.47 4.63 21.30
C GLY A 163 9.48 4.09 20.26
N ASN A 164 9.76 2.89 19.76
CA ASN A 164 8.88 2.11 18.91
C ASN A 164 8.11 1.04 19.71
N LEU A 165 7.01 0.53 19.15
CA LEU A 165 6.16 -0.44 19.82
C LEU A 165 6.84 -1.81 20.00
N ARG A 166 7.75 -2.19 19.08
CA ARG A 166 8.52 -3.44 19.17
C ARG A 166 9.34 -3.49 20.46
N ASP A 167 10.17 -2.48 20.72
CA ASP A 167 11.02 -2.42 21.91
C ASP A 167 10.18 -2.44 23.20
N ARG A 168 9.03 -1.76 23.20
CA ARG A 168 8.10 -1.78 24.32
C ARG A 168 7.54 -3.18 24.57
N ILE A 169 7.11 -3.89 23.53
CA ILE A 169 6.64 -5.26 23.64
C ILE A 169 7.77 -6.21 24.05
N GLU A 170 8.95 -6.11 23.45
CA GLU A 170 10.11 -6.98 23.73
C GLU A 170 10.74 -6.75 25.11
N SER A 171 10.47 -5.60 25.75
CA SER A 171 10.85 -5.34 27.15
C SER A 171 10.04 -6.16 28.17
N THR A 172 8.93 -6.77 27.75
CA THR A 172 8.10 -7.64 28.58
C THR A 172 8.65 -9.07 28.60
N ARG A 173 8.43 -9.80 29.69
CA ARG A 173 8.92 -11.18 29.83
C ARG A 173 8.19 -12.11 28.86
N GLY A 174 8.95 -12.85 28.05
CA GLY A 174 8.43 -13.90 27.18
C GLY A 174 7.87 -13.40 25.84
N THR A 175 8.05 -12.12 25.54
CA THR A 175 7.60 -11.50 24.29
C THR A 175 8.84 -11.14 23.46
N ARG A 176 9.08 -11.89 22.38
CA ARG A 176 10.15 -11.64 21.42
C ARG A 176 9.58 -11.78 20.03
N PHE A 177 9.90 -10.87 19.11
CA PHE A 177 9.50 -10.95 17.72
C PHE A 177 10.35 -12.00 17.03
N ASP A 178 9.73 -12.96 16.34
CA ASP A 178 10.43 -14.05 15.66
C ASP A 178 10.16 -14.07 14.15
N PHE A 179 8.89 -14.14 13.76
CA PHE A 179 8.49 -14.09 12.35
C PHE A 179 7.19 -13.33 12.16
N VAL A 180 6.92 -12.98 10.90
CA VAL A 180 5.75 -12.21 10.50
C VAL A 180 4.94 -12.99 9.49
N THR A 181 3.61 -13.00 9.67
CA THR A 181 2.66 -13.42 8.64
C THR A 181 2.04 -12.18 8.03
N GLU A 182 2.21 -11.98 6.73
CA GLU A 182 1.58 -10.89 5.99
C GLU A 182 0.43 -11.41 5.12
N ARG A 183 -0.68 -10.68 5.10
CA ARG A 183 -1.77 -10.87 4.12
C ARG A 183 -2.04 -9.55 3.40
N ILE A 184 -2.00 -9.57 2.07
CA ILE A 184 -2.22 -8.40 1.22
C ILE A 184 -3.54 -8.57 0.45
N THR A 185 -4.36 -7.52 0.38
CA THR A 185 -5.58 -7.51 -0.44
C THR A 185 -5.83 -6.12 -1.02
N ALA A 186 -6.36 -6.05 -2.23
CA ALA A 186 -6.85 -4.79 -2.80
C ALA A 186 -8.35 -4.63 -2.54
N ARG A 187 -8.78 -3.44 -2.13
CA ARG A 187 -10.21 -3.11 -1.94
C ARG A 187 -10.46 -1.61 -2.11
N PRO A 188 -11.72 -1.16 -2.28
CA PRO A 188 -12.07 0.25 -2.13
C PRO A 188 -11.74 0.78 -0.71
N PRO A 189 -11.38 2.07 -0.56
CA PRO A 189 -11.23 2.70 0.73
C PRO A 189 -12.60 2.86 1.42
N THR A 190 -12.59 2.91 2.75
CA THR A 190 -13.72 3.48 3.51
C THR A 190 -13.75 5.00 3.35
N ALA A 191 -14.86 5.66 3.70
CA ALA A 191 -14.95 7.11 3.64
C ALA A 191 -13.90 7.80 4.53
N ASP A 192 -13.70 7.28 5.74
CA ASP A 192 -12.70 7.78 6.69
C ASP A 192 -11.26 7.57 6.18
N GLU A 193 -10.96 6.43 5.56
CA GLU A 193 -9.66 6.19 4.92
C GLU A 193 -9.42 7.17 3.77
N ALA A 194 -10.40 7.38 2.90
CA ALA A 194 -10.28 8.29 1.76
C ALA A 194 -10.02 9.74 2.22
N GLU A 195 -10.72 10.19 3.27
CA GLU A 195 -10.56 11.51 3.87
C GLU A 195 -9.16 11.67 4.50
N LEU A 196 -8.77 10.75 5.38
CA LEU A 196 -7.50 10.81 6.10
C LEU A 196 -6.29 10.69 5.16
N LEU A 197 -6.38 9.83 4.14
CA LEU A 197 -5.31 9.61 3.16
C LEU A 197 -5.30 10.62 2.02
N LYS A 198 -6.33 11.49 1.96
CA LYS A 198 -6.53 12.47 0.88
C LYS A 198 -6.43 11.78 -0.49
N MET A 199 -7.18 10.71 -0.66
CA MET A 199 -7.21 9.92 -1.90
C MET A 199 -8.59 9.96 -2.54
N ASP A 200 -8.65 9.72 -3.85
CA ASP A 200 -9.90 9.61 -4.57
C ASP A 200 -10.63 8.33 -4.15
N PRO A 201 -11.92 8.37 -3.74
CA PRO A 201 -12.67 7.17 -3.36
C PRO A 201 -12.84 6.13 -4.48
N SER A 202 -12.60 6.51 -5.75
CA SER A 202 -12.57 5.59 -6.89
C SER A 202 -11.26 4.81 -7.00
N ASP A 203 -10.20 5.24 -6.31
CA ASP A 203 -8.94 4.51 -6.22
C ASP A 203 -9.08 3.33 -5.26
N SER A 204 -8.29 2.28 -5.45
CA SER A 204 -8.20 1.18 -4.48
C SER A 204 -7.08 1.42 -3.48
N VAL A 205 -7.24 0.86 -2.29
CA VAL A 205 -6.17 0.72 -1.31
C VAL A 205 -5.54 -0.66 -1.42
N LEU A 206 -4.23 -0.74 -1.17
CA LEU A 206 -3.58 -1.97 -0.76
C LEU A 206 -3.74 -2.06 0.76
N TRP A 207 -4.43 -3.09 1.20
CA TRP A 207 -4.71 -3.37 2.59
C TRP A 207 -3.87 -4.55 3.05
N LEU A 208 -3.03 -4.30 4.07
CA LEU A 208 -2.08 -5.27 4.62
C LEU A 208 -2.52 -5.62 6.05
N LEU A 209 -2.55 -6.92 6.36
CA LEU A 209 -2.65 -7.42 7.71
C LEU A 209 -1.37 -8.16 8.07
N LEU A 210 -0.55 -7.50 8.89
CA LEU A 210 0.75 -7.96 9.28
C LEU A 210 0.70 -8.44 10.73
N THR A 211 0.87 -9.74 10.97
CA THR A 211 0.84 -10.33 12.31
C THR A 211 2.23 -10.74 12.72
N VAL A 212 2.66 -10.25 13.88
CA VAL A 212 3.95 -10.61 14.47
C VAL A 212 3.77 -11.76 15.44
N HIS A 213 4.60 -12.79 15.28
CA HIS A 213 4.58 -13.99 16.10
C HIS A 213 5.84 -14.11 16.95
N ALA A 214 5.68 -14.73 18.13
CA ALA A 214 6.76 -15.15 19.01
C ALA A 214 7.32 -16.52 18.59
N PRO A 215 8.49 -16.95 19.13
CA PRO A 215 9.09 -18.24 18.80
C PRO A 215 8.21 -19.46 19.12
N ASP A 216 7.26 -19.32 20.05
CA ASP A 216 6.28 -20.35 20.39
C ASP A 216 5.05 -20.36 19.46
N GLY A 217 5.02 -19.47 18.47
CA GLY A 217 3.94 -19.30 17.49
C GLY A 217 2.80 -18.40 17.95
N SER A 218 2.79 -17.91 19.19
CA SER A 218 1.76 -16.99 19.68
C SER A 218 1.83 -15.63 18.98
N SER A 219 0.68 -15.02 18.68
CA SER A 219 0.61 -13.70 18.06
C SER A 219 0.74 -12.60 19.12
N LEU A 220 1.69 -11.68 18.92
CA LEU A 220 1.97 -10.60 19.87
C LEU A 220 1.21 -9.31 19.53
N VAL A 221 1.13 -8.99 18.25
CA VAL A 221 0.49 -7.79 17.72
C VAL A 221 0.13 -8.03 16.26
N THR A 222 -0.98 -7.45 15.81
CA THR A 222 -1.33 -7.40 14.40
C THR A 222 -1.51 -5.96 13.96
N TYR A 223 -0.93 -5.62 12.82
CA TYR A 223 -1.02 -4.30 12.20
C TYR A 223 -1.94 -4.38 11.00
N ASP A 224 -3.00 -3.57 11.03
CA ASP A 224 -3.79 -3.22 9.87
C ASP A 224 -3.18 -1.98 9.22
N VAL A 225 -2.65 -2.13 8.01
CA VAL A 225 -2.03 -1.04 7.26
C VAL A 225 -2.78 -0.80 5.95
N VAL A 226 -3.25 0.43 5.76
CA VAL A 226 -3.93 0.89 4.55
C VAL A 226 -2.99 1.80 3.78
N LEU A 227 -2.64 1.39 2.57
CA LEU A 227 -1.79 2.13 1.64
C LEU A 227 -2.64 2.57 0.43
N PRO A 228 -2.66 3.86 0.05
CA PRO A 228 -3.29 4.27 -1.20
C PRO A 228 -2.60 3.60 -2.40
N GLY A 229 -3.33 2.80 -3.17
CA GLY A 229 -2.80 2.02 -4.30
C GLY A 229 -2.41 2.89 -5.50
N ASP A 230 -2.84 4.14 -5.49
CA ASP A 230 -2.47 5.17 -6.46
C ASP A 230 -1.07 5.76 -6.24
N ARG A 231 -0.43 5.43 -5.11
CA ARG A 231 0.93 5.89 -4.77
C ARG A 231 1.85 4.80 -4.18
N HIS A 232 1.34 3.61 -3.90
CA HIS A 232 2.16 2.49 -3.38
C HIS A 232 2.23 1.31 -4.34
N GLU A 233 3.40 0.69 -4.35
CA GLU A 233 3.66 -0.60 -4.99
C GLU A 233 4.45 -1.48 -4.01
N LEU A 234 4.06 -2.75 -3.89
CA LEU A 234 4.78 -3.75 -3.10
C LEU A 234 5.69 -4.58 -4.02
N VAL A 235 6.95 -4.75 -3.66
CA VAL A 235 7.96 -5.43 -4.48
C VAL A 235 8.76 -6.41 -3.62
N ASP A 236 8.47 -7.70 -3.75
CA ASP A 236 9.18 -8.73 -3.01
C ASP A 236 10.13 -9.53 -3.90
N SER A 237 11.27 -9.92 -3.35
CA SER A 237 12.25 -10.80 -4.00
C SER A 237 12.52 -12.01 -3.12
N PHE A 238 12.31 -13.20 -3.68
CA PHE A 238 12.50 -14.46 -2.97
C PHE A 238 13.61 -15.27 -3.62
N ALA A 239 14.47 -15.89 -2.80
CA ALA A 239 15.38 -16.91 -3.29
C ALA A 239 14.57 -18.13 -3.71
N LEU A 240 14.74 -18.58 -4.96
CA LEU A 240 14.28 -19.91 -5.37
C LEU A 240 15.24 -20.93 -4.76
N GLY A 241 14.70 -21.93 -4.07
CA GLY A 241 15.51 -22.97 -3.45
C GLY A 241 16.47 -23.60 -4.49
N SER A 242 17.74 -23.70 -4.10
CA SER A 242 18.75 -24.50 -4.81
C SER A 242 18.48 -25.99 -4.66
#